data_AF-A0A5J4T598-F1
#
_entry.id   AF-A0A5J4T598-F1
#
_cell.length_a   1.000
_cell.length_b   1.000
_cell.length_c   1.000
_cell.angle_alpha   90.00
_cell.angle_beta   90.00
_cell.angle_gamma   90.00
#
_symmetry.space_group_name_H-M   'P 1'
#
loop_
_entity.id
_entity.type
_entity.pdbx_description
1 polymer ?
#
loop_
_entity_poly.entity_id
_entity_poly.type
_entity_poly.pdbx_seq_one_letter_code
_entity_poly.pdbx_strand_id
1 'polypeptide(L)'
;MNLNPIIDLFSQHFNNLLPRFMSTIRGHGETAIDALNQTWKKELPWIHPPIPLLPAVLKKIREEQIDALIIAPLWPGQIWYKELVNENAQSLMLSWSNEILEPGTS
;
A
#
# COMPACT_ATOMS: atom_id res chain seq x y z
N MET A 1 -7.84 -7.52 13.49
CA MET A 1 -7.75 -7.83 12.04
C MET A 1 -6.82 -9.01 11.88
N ASN A 2 -7.30 -10.14 11.34
CA ASN A 2 -6.46 -11.28 10.97
C ASN A 2 -6.24 -11.27 9.46
N LEU A 3 -5.54 -10.25 8.96
CA LEU A 3 -5.06 -10.23 7.59
C LEU A 3 -3.59 -10.63 7.63
N ASN A 4 -3.22 -11.66 6.86
CA ASN A 4 -1.84 -12.13 6.72
C ASN A 4 -1.37 -11.75 5.31
N PRO A 5 -0.97 -10.48 5.08
CA PRO A 5 -0.52 -10.06 3.76
C PRO A 5 0.70 -10.87 3.34
N ILE A 6 0.76 -11.23 2.06
CA ILE A 6 1.78 -12.14 1.53
C ILE A 6 2.75 -11.46 0.56
N ILE A 7 2.50 -10.20 0.21
CA ILE A 7 3.35 -9.39 -0.66
C ILE A 7 3.27 -7.90 -0.31
N ASP A 8 4.41 -7.21 -0.34
CA ASP A 8 4.50 -5.75 -0.19
C ASP A 8 4.62 -5.09 -1.58
N LEU A 9 3.66 -4.26 -1.96
CA LEU A 9 3.58 -3.76 -3.35
C LEU A 9 4.38 -2.49 -3.63
N PHE A 10 4.79 -1.76 -2.60
CA PHE A 10 5.39 -0.43 -2.75
C PHE A 10 6.67 -0.27 -1.93
N SER A 11 7.56 -1.27 -2.02
CA SER A 11 8.80 -1.29 -1.27
C SER A 11 10.04 -1.51 -2.15
N GLN A 12 11.20 -1.49 -1.52
CA GLN A 12 12.52 -1.76 -2.07
C GLN A 12 13.19 -2.84 -1.22
N HIS A 13 14.31 -3.37 -1.68
CA HIS A 13 15.05 -4.44 -1.03
C HIS A 13 15.54 -4.12 0.41
N PHE A 14 15.60 -2.84 0.79
CA PHE A 14 16.09 -2.42 2.11
C PHE A 14 14.96 -2.01 3.07
N ASN A 15 13.72 -1.89 2.61
CA ASN A 15 12.58 -1.46 3.43
C ASN A 15 11.32 -2.33 3.24
N ASN A 16 11.45 -3.49 2.59
CA ASN A 16 10.36 -4.44 2.44
C ASN A 16 10.00 -5.05 3.80
N LEU A 17 8.71 -5.06 4.12
CA LEU A 17 8.21 -5.67 5.35
C LEU A 17 7.92 -7.17 5.18
N LEU A 18 7.88 -7.64 3.93
CA LEU A 18 7.56 -9.02 3.57
C LEU A 18 8.65 -9.61 2.65
N PRO A 19 8.89 -10.93 2.68
CA PRO A 19 9.89 -11.57 1.81
C PRO A 19 9.59 -11.41 0.31
N ARG A 20 8.31 -11.36 -0.06
CA ARG A 20 7.88 -11.04 -1.43
C ARG A 20 7.51 -9.57 -1.48
N PHE A 21 8.06 -8.87 -2.45
CA PHE A 21 7.73 -7.47 -2.68
C PHE A 21 7.85 -7.07 -4.14
N MET A 22 7.21 -5.97 -4.52
CA MET A 22 7.38 -5.30 -5.79
C MET A 22 8.03 -3.93 -5.58
N SER A 23 8.83 -3.50 -6.56
CA SER A 23 9.55 -2.23 -6.51
C SER A 23 9.16 -1.32 -7.67
N THR A 24 9.45 -0.02 -7.53
CA THR A 24 9.26 0.96 -8.61
C THR A 24 10.37 0.91 -9.67
N ILE A 25 11.56 0.45 -9.27
CA ILE A 25 12.76 0.33 -10.12
C ILE A 25 13.35 -1.06 -9.97
N ARG A 26 14.03 -1.55 -11.03
CA ARG A 26 14.76 -2.81 -10.95
C ARG A 26 15.85 -2.72 -9.88
N GLY A 27 15.94 -3.75 -9.06
CA GLY A 27 16.87 -3.84 -7.95
C GLY A 27 17.33 -5.27 -7.76
N HIS A 28 17.25 -5.75 -6.52
CA HIS A 28 17.56 -7.12 -6.15
C HIS A 28 16.44 -7.71 -5.30
N GLY A 29 15.95 -8.90 -5.67
CA GLY A 29 14.98 -9.67 -4.89
C GLY A 29 13.52 -9.29 -5.11
N GLU A 30 13.21 -8.26 -5.91
CA GLU A 30 11.83 -7.94 -6.24
C GLU A 30 11.15 -9.07 -7.03
N THR A 31 9.90 -9.35 -6.71
CA THR A 31 9.04 -10.28 -7.46
C THR A 31 8.67 -9.70 -8.83
N ALA A 32 8.47 -8.39 -8.88
CA ALA A 32 8.18 -7.65 -10.09
C ALA A 32 8.50 -6.17 -9.89
N ILE A 33 8.56 -5.43 -11.00
CA ILE A 33 8.62 -3.98 -11.01
C ILE A 33 7.26 -3.39 -11.39
N ASP A 34 7.02 -2.15 -10.99
CA ASP A 34 5.84 -1.36 -11.35
C ASP A 34 4.53 -2.06 -10.96
N ALA A 35 4.25 -2.07 -9.66
CA ALA A 35 3.11 -2.79 -9.09
C ALA A 35 1.76 -2.42 -9.72
N LEU A 36 1.58 -1.18 -10.20
CA LEU A 36 0.32 -0.75 -10.82
C LEU A 36 0.07 -1.43 -12.17
N ASN A 37 1.14 -1.84 -12.87
CA ASN A 37 1.07 -2.58 -14.13
C ASN A 37 1.02 -4.10 -13.96
N GLN A 38 1.15 -4.62 -12.73
CA GLN A 38 1.02 -6.05 -12.43
C GLN A 38 -0.43 -6.41 -12.06
N THR A 39 -0.82 -7.68 -12.21
CA THR A 39 -2.11 -8.16 -11.67
C THR A 39 -2.00 -8.51 -10.20
N TRP A 40 -3.06 -8.24 -9.44
CA TRP A 40 -3.15 -8.48 -8.00
C TRP A 40 -4.17 -9.56 -7.61
N LYS A 41 -4.94 -10.11 -8.58
CA LYS A 41 -6.09 -11.03 -8.39
C LYS A 41 -5.85 -12.34 -7.59
N LYS A 42 -4.63 -12.62 -7.13
CA LYS A 42 -4.29 -13.81 -6.33
C LYS A 42 -3.44 -13.47 -5.11
N GLU A 43 -3.28 -12.19 -4.82
CA GLU A 43 -2.46 -11.70 -3.73
C GLU A 43 -3.35 -11.17 -2.61
N LEU A 44 -2.82 -11.15 -1.40
CA LEU A 44 -3.33 -10.33 -0.30
C LEU A 44 -2.25 -9.29 0.01
N PRO A 45 -2.28 -8.12 -0.65
CA PRO A 45 -1.17 -7.18 -0.59
C PRO A 45 -1.19 -6.32 0.68
N TRP A 46 0.02 -6.04 1.17
CA TRP A 46 0.33 -4.89 2.00
C TRP A 46 0.67 -3.71 1.08
N ILE A 47 0.00 -2.58 1.28
CA ILE A 47 0.10 -1.42 0.40
C ILE A 47 0.39 -0.18 1.25
N HIS A 48 1.62 0.32 1.16
CA HIS A 48 2.01 1.62 1.68
C HIS A 48 2.56 2.48 0.53
N PRO A 49 1.66 3.00 -0.33
CA PRO A 49 2.09 3.65 -1.57
C PRO A 49 2.55 5.09 -1.30
N PRO A 50 3.40 5.65 -2.17
CA PRO A 50 3.55 7.09 -2.25
C PRO A 50 2.19 7.77 -2.35
N ILE A 51 1.96 8.82 -1.54
CA ILE A 51 0.67 9.50 -1.42
C ILE A 51 0.06 9.89 -2.79
N PRO A 52 0.83 10.41 -3.77
CA PRO A 52 0.28 10.73 -5.09
C PRO A 52 -0.31 9.53 -5.86
N LEU A 53 0.07 8.30 -5.50
CA LEU A 53 -0.41 7.06 -6.13
C LEU A 53 -1.64 6.46 -5.46
N LEU A 54 -2.06 6.95 -4.28
CA LEU A 54 -3.24 6.44 -3.58
C LEU A 54 -4.50 6.36 -4.47
N PRO A 55 -4.86 7.37 -5.29
CA PRO A 55 -6.02 7.28 -6.17
C PRO A 55 -5.91 6.12 -7.18
N ALA A 56 -4.71 5.89 -7.74
CA ALA A 56 -4.49 4.82 -8.70
C ALA A 56 -4.57 3.44 -8.02
N VAL A 57 -4.05 3.33 -6.79
CA VAL A 57 -4.16 2.12 -5.96
C VAL A 57 -5.61 1.79 -5.66
N LEU A 58 -6.40 2.75 -5.16
CA LEU A 58 -7.82 2.53 -4.84
C LEU A 58 -8.61 2.11 -6.07
N LYS A 59 -8.41 2.83 -7.19
CA LYS A 59 -9.02 2.46 -8.48
C LYS A 59 -8.72 1.01 -8.85
N LYS A 60 -7.46 0.58 -8.71
CA LYS A 60 -7.03 -0.77 -9.07
C LYS A 60 -7.58 -1.84 -8.13
N ILE A 61 -7.66 -1.58 -6.82
CA ILE A 61 -8.32 -2.47 -5.85
C ILE A 61 -9.78 -2.69 -6.25
N ARG A 62 -10.49 -1.60 -6.56
CA ARG A 62 -11.88 -1.70 -7.05
C ARG A 62 -11.98 -2.43 -8.38
N GLU A 63 -11.14 -2.13 -9.35
CA GLU A 63 -11.23 -2.76 -10.68
C GLU A 63 -10.89 -4.27 -10.64
N GLU A 64 -9.95 -4.67 -9.78
CA GLU A 64 -9.54 -6.06 -9.63
C GLU A 64 -10.36 -6.83 -8.58
N GLN A 65 -11.17 -6.13 -7.77
CA GLN A 65 -12.02 -6.69 -6.71
C GLN A 65 -11.23 -7.56 -5.74
N ILE A 66 -10.17 -6.99 -5.16
CA ILE A 66 -9.29 -7.68 -4.20
C ILE A 66 -9.46 -7.12 -2.79
N ASP A 67 -9.13 -7.95 -1.80
CA ASP A 67 -8.88 -7.48 -0.44
C ASP A 67 -7.42 -6.99 -0.34
N ALA A 68 -7.20 -5.92 0.41
CA ALA A 68 -5.86 -5.37 0.63
C ALA A 68 -5.74 -4.72 2.01
N LEU A 69 -4.53 -4.72 2.57
CA LEU A 69 -4.19 -3.91 3.74
C LEU A 69 -3.47 -2.65 3.28
N ILE A 70 -4.14 -1.50 3.40
CA ILE A 70 -3.60 -0.20 2.99
C ILE A 70 -3.21 0.63 4.20
N ILE A 71 -2.00 1.18 4.19
CA ILE A 71 -1.60 2.27 5.08
C ILE A 71 -1.73 3.58 4.30
N ALA A 72 -2.54 4.49 4.83
CA ALA A 72 -2.71 5.82 4.29
C ALA A 72 -2.82 6.84 5.44
N PRO A 73 -2.43 8.10 5.20
CA PRO A 73 -2.58 9.14 6.22
C PRO A 73 -4.05 9.46 6.48
N LEU A 74 -4.37 9.87 7.70
CA LEU A 74 -5.74 10.30 8.07
C LEU A 74 -5.97 11.75 7.64
N TRP A 75 -6.24 11.99 6.35
CA TRP A 75 -6.41 13.34 5.79
C TRP A 75 -7.80 13.56 5.15
N PRO A 76 -8.82 13.97 5.93
CA PRO A 76 -10.20 14.10 5.45
C PRO A 76 -10.42 15.09 4.29
N GLY A 77 -9.52 16.06 4.13
CA GLY A 77 -9.58 17.05 3.05
C GLY A 77 -9.14 16.52 1.68
N GLN A 78 -8.57 15.30 1.61
CA GLN A 78 -8.10 14.72 0.36
C GLN A 78 -9.22 14.02 -0.40
N ILE A 79 -9.19 14.10 -1.74
CA ILE A 79 -10.21 13.50 -2.60
C ILE A 79 -10.28 11.98 -2.41
N TRP A 80 -9.11 11.32 -2.34
CA TRP A 80 -9.01 9.87 -2.17
C TRP A 80 -9.49 9.39 -0.78
N TYR A 81 -9.60 10.27 0.21
CA TYR A 81 -10.00 9.87 1.57
C TYR A 81 -11.44 9.35 1.59
N LYS A 82 -12.35 10.02 0.86
CA LYS A 82 -13.75 9.59 0.78
C LYS A 82 -13.87 8.22 0.13
N GLU A 83 -13.11 7.97 -0.93
CA GLU A 83 -13.07 6.68 -1.61
C GLU A 83 -12.53 5.58 -0.68
N LEU A 84 -11.40 5.85 -0.01
CA LEU A 84 -10.82 4.93 0.97
C LEU A 84 -11.83 4.57 2.08
N VAL A 85 -12.52 5.54 2.66
CA VAL A 85 -13.50 5.28 3.74
C VAL A 85 -14.72 4.52 3.24
N ASN A 86 -15.20 4.80 2.02
CA ASN A 86 -16.37 4.13 1.45
C ASN A 86 -16.10 2.65 1.11
N GLU A 87 -14.89 2.33 0.68
CA GLU A 87 -14.49 0.96 0.31
C GLU A 87 -13.91 0.16 1.51
N ASN A 88 -13.67 0.82 2.64
CA ASN A 88 -13.05 0.21 3.81
C ASN A 88 -14.02 -0.70 4.60
N ALA A 89 -13.61 -1.94 4.85
CA ALA A 89 -14.32 -2.85 5.75
C ALA A 89 -13.93 -2.67 7.23
N GLN A 90 -12.64 -2.40 7.51
CA GLN A 90 -12.09 -2.31 8.87
C GLN A 90 -10.89 -1.37 8.91
N SER A 91 -10.87 -0.41 9.83
CA SER A 91 -9.74 0.51 10.02
C SER A 91 -9.16 0.43 11.43
N LEU A 92 -7.87 0.79 11.54
CA LEU A 92 -7.15 0.97 12.79
C LEU A 92 -6.32 2.26 12.68
N MET A 93 -6.47 3.14 13.67
CA MET A 93 -5.62 4.33 13.79
C MET A 93 -4.35 3.94 14.55
N LEU A 94 -3.18 4.08 13.90
CA LEU A 94 -1.90 3.62 14.46
C LEU A 94 -1.37 4.58 15.53
N SER A 95 -1.06 5.83 15.15
CA SER A 95 -0.90 6.99 16.03
C SER A 95 -0.59 8.21 15.14
N TRP A 96 -0.09 9.29 15.72
CA TRP A 96 0.45 10.43 14.98
C TRP A 96 1.71 10.07 14.19
N SER A 97 1.90 10.69 13.03
CA SER A 97 3.03 10.39 12.14
C SER A 97 4.39 10.61 12.80
N ASN A 98 4.51 11.61 13.68
CA ASN A 98 5.74 11.91 14.42
C ASN A 98 6.05 10.88 15.53
N GLU A 99 5.15 9.96 15.83
CA GLU A 99 5.35 8.90 16.82
C GLU A 99 5.69 7.55 16.18
N ILE A 100 5.28 7.33 14.92
CA ILE A 100 5.35 6.02 14.26
C ILE A 100 6.21 6.00 12.99
N LEU A 101 6.53 7.16 12.42
CA LEU A 101 7.35 7.27 11.21
C LEU A 101 8.69 7.91 11.53
N GLU A 102 9.76 7.30 11.03
CA GLU A 102 11.08 7.91 10.99
C GLU A 102 11.15 8.91 9.82
N PRO A 103 11.63 10.15 10.04
CA PRO A 103 11.86 11.10 8.97
C PRO A 103 12.84 10.54 7.93
N GLY A 104 12.51 10.69 6.65
CA GLY A 104 13.46 10.40 5.58
C GLY A 104 14.64 11.38 5.63
N THR A 105 15.85 10.89 5.37
CA THR A 105 17.02 11.75 5.15
C THR A 105 16.97 12.31 3.73
N SER A 106 16.90 13.64 3.60
CA SER A 106 17.00 14.36 2.32
C SER A 106 18.38 14.22 1.67
#